data_AF-A0A9X1X5S7-F1
#
_entry.id   AF-A0A9X1X5S7-F1
#
_cell.length_a   1.000
_cell.length_b   1.000
_cell.length_c   1.000
_cell.angle_alpha   90.00
_cell.angle_beta   90.00
_cell.angle_gamma   90.00
#
_symmetry.space_group_name_H-M   'P 1'
#
loop_
_entity.id
_entity.type
_entity.pdbx_description
1 polymer ?
#
loop_
_entity_poly.entity_id
_entity_poly.type
_entity_poly.pdbx_seq_one_letter_code
_entity_poly.pdbx_strand_id
1 'polypeptide(L)' 'MAFKTDERGRPVLLFIGQKDENGNIKGERFARRLKEGADGELIKDHWDHKGKAT' A
#
# COMPACT_ATOMS: atom_id res chain seq x y z
N MET A 1 1.47 -9.05 -8.02
CA MET A 1 1.54 -8.24 -6.79
C MET A 1 2.61 -7.16 -6.97
N ALA A 2 2.35 -5.92 -6.54
CA ALA A 2 3.30 -4.82 -6.59
C ALA A 2 3.16 -3.87 -5.39
N PHE A 3 4.25 -3.20 -5.03
CA PHE A 3 4.29 -2.18 -3.97
C PHE A 3 4.69 -0.82 -4.50
N LYS A 4 4.16 0.23 -3.88
CA LYS A 4 4.73 1.58 -3.94
C LYS A 4 5.32 1.92 -2.57
N THR A 5 6.55 2.40 -2.55
CA THR A 5 7.24 2.82 -1.33
C THR A 5 7.25 4.33 -1.18
N ASP A 6 7.38 4.82 0.05
CA ASP A 6 7.75 6.21 0.33
C ASP A 6 9.26 6.43 0.14
N GLU A 7 9.72 7.66 0.36
CA GLU A 7 11.13 8.05 0.22
C GLU A 7 12.07 7.29 1.16
N ARG A 8 11.55 6.76 2.28
CA ARG A 8 12.29 5.93 3.23
C ARG A 8 12.27 4.44 2.86
N GLY A 9 11.70 4.08 1.71
CA GLY A 9 11.60 2.69 1.25
C GLY A 9 10.52 1.85 1.94
N ARG A 10 9.63 2.46 2.74
CA ARG A 10 8.54 1.74 3.42
C ARG A 10 7.39 1.55 2.44
N PRO A 11 6.83 0.33 2.30
CA PRO A 11 5.67 0.12 1.43
C PRO A 11 4.45 0.86 1.99
N VAL A 12 3.86 1.72 1.16
CA VAL A 12 2.68 2.55 1.49
C VAL A 12 1.45 2.20 0.65
N LEU A 13 1.63 1.60 -0.53
CA LEU A 13 0.55 1.03 -1.33
C LEU A 13 0.89 -0.39 -1.74
N LEU A 14 -0.13 -1.23 -1.80
CA LEU A 14 -0.07 -2.61 -2.25
C LEU A 14 -1.17 -2.85 -3.27
N PHE A 15 -0.79 -3.48 -4.38
CA PHE A 15 -1.69 -3.92 -5.43
C PHE A 15 -1.59 -5.44 -5.56
N ILE A 16 -2.71 -6.14 -5.40
CA ILE A 16 -2.82 -7.59 -5.56
C ILE A 16 -3.79 -7.87 -6.69
N GLY A 17 -3.32 -8.52 -7.75
CA GLY A 17 -4.15 -8.80 -8.91
C GLY A 17 -3.33 -9.26 -10.10
N GLN A 18 -4.00 -9.30 -11.25
CA GLN A 18 -3.42 -9.70 -12.51
C GLN A 18 -2.96 -8.47 -13.30
N LYS A 19 -1.76 -8.57 -13.87
CA LYS A 19 -1.19 -7.53 -14.73
C LYS A 19 -1.86 -7.64 -16.11
N ASP A 20 -2.38 -6.53 -16.63
CA ASP A 20 -2.88 -6.45 -17.99
C ASP A 20 -1.75 -6.20 -19.01
N GLU A 21 -2.10 -6.20 -20.29
CA GLU A 21 -1.15 -5.99 -21.39
C GLU A 21 -0.48 -4.61 -21.36
N ASN A 22 -1.13 -3.61 -20.74
CA ASN A 22 -0.59 -2.26 -20.54
C ASN A 22 0.27 -2.16 -19.26
N GLY A 23 0.33 -3.24 -18.49
CA GLY A 23 1.09 -3.35 -17.26
C GLY A 23 0.38 -2.85 -16.00
N ASN A 24 -0.91 -2.52 -16.09
CA ASN A 24 -1.71 -2.14 -14.93
C ASN A 24 -2.14 -3.39 -14.15
N ILE A 25 -2.25 -3.27 -12.84
CA ILE A 25 -2.74 -4.36 -11.99
C ILE A 25 -4.25 -4.21 -11.84
N LYS A 26 -5.01 -5.14 -12.40
CA LYS A 26 -6.43 -5.31 -12.14
C LYS A 26 -6.62 -6.26 -10.96
N GLY A 27 -7.14 -5.72 -9.86
CA GLY A 27 -7.35 -6.47 -8.63
C GLY A 27 -7.65 -5.54 -7.47
N GLU A 28 -7.14 -5.84 -6.29
CA GLU A 28 -7.41 -5.08 -5.06
C GLU A 28 -6.24 -4.12 -4.75
N ARG A 29 -6.59 -2.95 -4.21
CA ARG A 29 -5.64 -1.92 -3.75
C ARG A 29 -5.74 -1.75 -2.25
N PHE A 30 -4.60 -1.69 -1.59
CA PHE A 30 -4.49 -1.42 -0.16
C PHE A 30 -3.56 -0.25 0.09
N ALA A 31 -3.89 0.56 1.10
CA ALA A 31 -3.06 1.65 1.57
C ALA A 31 -2.59 1.38 2.99
N ARG A 32 -1.27 1.41 3.23
CA ARG A 32 -0.71 1.26 4.57
C ARG A 32 -0.87 2.55 5.34
N ARG A 33 -1.30 2.45 6.59
CA ARG A 33 -1.43 3.57 7.52
C ARG A 33 -0.53 3.31 8.71
N LEU A 34 0.55 4.07 8.76
CA LEU A 34 1.47 4.15 9.89
C LEU A 34 1.05 5.36 10.73
N LYS A 35 0.89 5.15 12.04
CA LYS A 35 0.70 6.22 13.01
C LYS A 35 1.88 6.19 13.96
N GLU A 36 2.70 7.22 13.89
CA GLU A 36 3.84 7.44 14.79
C GLU A 36 3.36 8.29 15.99
N GLY A 37 3.90 7.98 17.16
CA GLY A 37 3.69 8.71 18.41
C GLY A 37 4.59 9.92 18.54
N ALA A 38 4.49 10.60 19.68
CA ALA A 38 5.25 11.83 19.93
C ALA A 38 6.76 11.55 20.02
N ASP A 39 7.15 10.37 20.48
CA ASP A 39 8.55 9.96 20.65
C ASP A 39 9.06 9.14 19.44
N GLY A 40 8.29 9.11 18.35
CA GLY A 40 8.63 8.37 17.12
C GLY A 40 8.33 6.86 17.18
N GLU A 41 7.69 6.39 18.25
CA GLU A 41 7.24 5.00 18.35
C GLU A 41 6.07 4.72 17.42
N LEU A 42 6.02 3.52 16.84
CA LEU A 42 4.91 3.14 15.96
C LEU A 42 3.70 2.71 16.81
N ILE A 43 2.69 3.56 16.90
CA ILE A 43 1.45 3.31 17.66
C ILE A 43 0.49 2.41 16.88
N LYS A 44 0.42 2.56 15.55
CA LYS A 44 -0.50 1.78 14.72
C LYS A 44 0.09 1.51 13.34
N ASP A 45 -0.07 0.27 12.90
CA ASP A 45 0.24 -0.17 11.53
C ASP A 45 -0.89 -1.07 11.04
N HIS A 46 -1.57 -0.64 9.97
CA HIS A 46 -2.59 -1.45 9.34
C HIS A 46 -2.71 -1.11 7.85
N TRP A 47 -3.24 -2.08 7.11
CA TRP A 47 -3.62 -1.90 5.72
C TRP A 47 -5.11 -1.61 5.63
N ASP A 48 -5.45 -0.53 4.93
CA ASP A 48 -6.82 -0.18 4.62
C ASP A 48 -7.16 -0.66 3.21
N HIS A 49 -8.22 -1.45 3.08
CA HIS A 49 -8.69 -1.93 1.79
C HIS A 49 -9.38 -0.79 1.04
N LYS A 50 -8.80 -0.39 -0.10
CA LYS A 50 -9.28 0.72 -0.93
C LYS A 50 -10.17 0.28 -2.10
N GLY A 51 -10.54 -0.99 -2.15
CA GLY A 51 -11.30 -1.58 -3.25
C GLY A 51 -10.45 -1.83 -4.48
N LYS A 52 -11.12 -1.91 -5.64
CA LYS A 52 -10.48 -2.30 -6.89
C LYS A 52 -9.44 -1.26 -7.34
N ALA A 53 -8.30 -1.76 -7.79
CA ALA A 53 -7.36 -1.03 -8.61
C ALA A 53 -7.95 -0.86 -10.02
N THR A 54 -8.32 0.38 -10.35
CA THR A 54 -8.78 0.84 -11.67
C THR A 54 -7.65 1.47 -12.44
#